data_AF-A0A8K9Y4Z0-F1
#
_entry.id   AF-A0A8K9Y4Z0-F1
#
_cell.length_a   1.000
_cell.length_b   1.000
_cell.length_c   1.000
_cell.angle_alpha   90.00
_cell.angle_beta   90.00
_cell.angle_gamma   90.00
#
_symmetry.space_group_name_H-M   'P 1'
#
loop_
_entity.id
_entity.type
_entity.pdbx_description
1 polymer ?
#
loop_
_entity_poly.entity_id
_entity_poly.type
_entity_poly.pdbx_seq_one_letter_code
_entity_poly.pdbx_strand_id
1 'polypeptide(L)'
;MVCFCIAMGAMLSLALPDLVTMETCTSAGTPGLHGFPGLPGRDGRDGETGEKGVPGVVSGPGQIPEGGQKGEPGVKGAVGKLGRSGVRGDKGSPGSEGPRGEPGESGSAGSLFHSAFSVARGTASPPEKASPIRFTSVITDVNKDYNTETGRFRCRVPGTYYFVYHASSEERLCLVFKLDGTSLASFCDLTYGGTKRQVSSGGLATYLKKDQEVWLETNDYNGMTGKPEGNSLFSGFLSTLTNLKGTVSSLASCSTLTNLKGTVSSLASCSTRTNLKGTVTPLASCSTLTNLKGTVSPLASCDYPH
;
A
#
# COMPACT_ATOMS: atom_id res chain seq x y z
N MET A 1 -34.62 23.29 54.42
CA MET A 1 -34.85 21.85 54.66
C MET A 1 -34.78 21.18 53.30
N VAL A 2 -33.80 20.38 52.87
CA VAL A 2 -32.65 19.65 53.45
C VAL A 2 -31.69 19.51 52.25
N CYS A 3 -30.58 20.24 52.17
CA CYS A 3 -29.21 19.86 52.54
C CYS A 3 -28.82 18.39 52.26
N PHE A 4 -28.11 18.13 51.16
CA PHE A 4 -27.14 17.04 51.07
C PHE A 4 -25.95 17.47 50.20
N CYS A 5 -24.96 18.04 50.87
CA CYS A 5 -23.55 17.99 50.47
C CYS A 5 -22.96 16.65 50.95
N ILE A 6 -21.96 16.13 50.24
CA ILE A 6 -20.78 15.33 50.67
C ILE A 6 -20.24 14.71 49.36
N ALA A 7 -19.24 15.30 48.71
CA ALA A 7 -17.78 15.19 48.95
C ALA A 7 -17.16 14.35 47.82
N MET A 8 -16.42 15.00 46.92
CA MET A 8 -14.96 14.90 46.80
C MET A 8 -14.44 13.56 46.27
N GLY A 9 -13.88 13.60 45.06
CA GLY A 9 -13.15 12.49 44.45
C GLY A 9 -12.52 12.93 43.13
N ALA A 10 -11.52 13.81 43.23
CA ALA A 10 -10.62 14.19 42.14
C ALA A 10 -9.74 13.00 41.69
N MET A 11 -9.07 13.19 40.54
CA MET A 11 -7.99 12.38 39.96
C MET A 11 -8.42 11.11 39.22
N LEU A 12 -8.35 11.14 37.88
CA LEU A 12 -7.18 10.56 37.17
C LEU A 12 -7.24 10.93 35.68
N SER A 13 -6.57 12.02 35.31
CA SER A 13 -6.19 12.28 33.93
C SER A 13 -4.99 11.39 33.60
N LEU A 14 -5.19 10.35 32.77
CA LEU A 14 -4.08 9.66 32.12
C LEU A 14 -3.88 10.28 30.75
N ALA A 15 -2.91 11.20 30.71
CA ALA A 15 -2.24 11.65 29.50
C ALA A 15 -1.60 10.44 28.81
N LEU A 16 -1.96 10.18 27.56
CA LEU A 16 -1.16 9.36 26.65
C LEU A 16 -0.23 10.32 25.90
N PRO A 17 1.10 10.24 26.07
CA PRO A 17 2.02 10.97 25.22
C PRO A 17 2.14 10.29 23.85
N ASP A 18 2.33 11.14 22.84
CA ASP A 18 2.63 10.82 21.46
C ASP A 18 3.66 9.68 21.34
N LEU A 19 3.28 8.62 20.63
CA LEU A 19 4.23 7.61 20.20
C LEU A 19 5.05 8.21 19.05
N VAL A 20 6.17 8.82 19.44
CA VAL A 20 7.24 9.29 18.57
C VAL A 20 7.68 8.14 17.66
N THR A 21 7.68 8.43 16.36
CA THR A 21 8.37 7.66 15.33
C THR A 21 9.83 7.48 15.73
N MET A 22 10.22 6.27 16.13
CA MET A 22 11.63 5.90 16.14
C MET A 22 12.06 5.70 14.69
N GLU A 23 12.66 6.74 14.11
CA GLU A 23 13.62 6.57 13.04
C GLU A 23 14.71 5.63 13.58
N THR A 24 14.73 4.38 13.14
CA THR A 24 15.93 3.54 13.25
C THR A 24 16.99 4.17 12.37
N CYS A 25 17.77 5.10 12.92
CA CYS A 25 19.05 5.48 12.37
C CYS A 25 19.88 4.20 12.23
N THR A 26 20.26 3.86 11.00
CA THR A 26 21.29 2.86 10.73
C THR A 26 22.56 3.30 11.46
N SER A 27 22.81 2.72 12.63
CA SER A 27 24.06 2.89 13.35
C SER A 27 25.15 2.23 12.51
N ALA A 28 25.88 3.06 11.76
CA ALA A 28 27.19 2.67 11.27
C ALA A 28 28.03 2.32 12.51
N GLY A 29 28.57 1.10 12.55
CA GLY A 29 29.42 0.65 13.65
C GLY A 29 30.53 1.66 13.91
N THR A 30 30.71 2.05 15.16
CA THR A 30 31.75 3.00 15.57
C THR A 30 33.12 2.51 15.10
N PRO A 31 33.97 3.38 14.53
CA PRO A 31 35.34 3.01 14.15
C PRO A 31 36.09 2.39 15.35
N GLY A 32 36.86 1.34 15.10
CA GLY A 32 37.70 0.71 16.13
C GLY A 32 38.66 1.72 16.78
N LEU A 33 38.96 1.52 18.06
CA LEU A 33 39.89 2.36 18.81
C LEU A 33 41.28 2.37 18.15
N HIS A 34 41.92 3.55 18.11
CA HIS A 34 43.31 3.65 17.64
C HIS A 34 44.24 2.77 18.47
N GLY A 35 45.20 2.11 17.82
CA GLY A 35 46.23 1.33 18.51
C GLY A 35 47.08 2.20 19.44
N PHE A 36 47.58 1.60 20.53
CA PHE A 36 48.42 2.29 21.49
C PHE A 36 49.75 2.77 20.86
N PRO A 37 50.29 3.94 21.25
CA PRO A 37 51.62 4.37 20.83
C PRO A 37 52.69 3.32 21.16
N GLY A 38 53.70 3.20 20.30
CA GLY A 38 54.86 2.34 20.56
C GLY A 38 55.62 2.79 21.81
N LEU A 39 56.29 1.84 22.49
CA LEU A 39 57.13 2.15 23.65
C LEU A 39 58.29 3.10 23.25
N PRO A 40 58.69 4.05 24.13
CA PRO A 40 59.89 4.85 23.92
C PRO A 40 61.13 3.99 23.64
N GLY A 41 62.03 4.49 22.78
CA GLY A 41 63.32 3.83 22.55
C GLY A 41 64.16 3.75 23.84
N ARG A 42 65.06 2.77 23.93
CA ARG A 42 66.03 2.73 25.04
C ARG A 42 66.97 3.94 24.96
N ASP A 43 67.33 4.47 26.12
CA ASP A 43 68.33 5.54 26.23
C ASP A 43 69.66 5.12 25.58
N GLY A 44 70.39 6.12 25.07
CA GLY A 44 71.74 5.93 24.54
C GLY A 44 72.68 5.40 25.63
N ARG A 45 73.76 4.71 25.24
CA ARG A 45 74.82 4.34 26.18
C ARG A 45 75.58 5.58 26.62
N ASP A 46 76.03 5.60 27.87
CA ASP A 46 76.90 6.65 28.40
C ASP A 46 78.18 6.79 27.55
N GLY A 47 78.69 8.02 27.43
CA GLY A 47 79.94 8.30 26.74
C GLY A 47 81.15 7.72 27.46
N GLU A 48 82.25 7.52 26.75
CA GLU A 48 83.50 7.08 27.34
C GLU A 48 84.09 8.15 28.27
N THR A 49 84.76 7.71 29.35
CA THR A 49 85.42 8.63 30.29
C THR A 49 86.65 9.25 29.62
N GLY A 50 86.80 10.57 29.69
CA GLY A 50 87.94 11.28 29.09
C GLY A 50 89.28 10.85 29.70
N GLU A 51 90.35 10.98 28.92
CA GLU A 51 91.69 10.60 29.35
C GLU A 51 92.20 11.48 30.52
N LYS A 52 93.00 10.89 31.40
CA LYS A 52 93.58 11.59 32.57
C LYS A 52 94.67 12.55 32.09
N GLY A 53 94.60 13.81 32.54
CA GLY A 53 95.61 14.82 32.22
C GLY A 53 97.02 14.43 32.68
N VAL A 54 98.03 14.90 31.94
CA VAL A 54 99.45 14.59 32.16
C VAL A 54 99.97 15.35 33.39
N PRO A 55 100.74 14.72 34.31
CA PRO A 55 101.34 15.44 35.43
C PRO A 55 102.32 16.52 34.97
N GLY A 56 102.31 17.69 35.62
CA GLY A 56 103.26 18.77 35.35
C GLY A 56 104.70 18.38 35.72
N VAL A 57 105.67 18.86 34.93
CA VAL A 57 107.11 18.62 35.13
C VAL A 57 107.67 19.64 36.12
N VAL A 58 108.40 19.18 37.15
CA VAL A 58 109.08 20.06 38.11
C VAL A 58 110.51 20.33 37.61
N SER A 59 110.80 21.57 37.19
CA SER A 59 112.15 22.09 36.97
C SER A 59 112.70 22.75 38.26
N GLY A 60 114.02 22.73 38.44
CA GLY A 60 114.73 23.02 39.70
C GLY A 60 114.53 24.41 40.36
N PRO A 61 115.16 24.64 41.53
CA PRO A 61 114.74 25.65 42.51
C PRO A 61 114.87 27.09 41.99
N GLY A 62 113.74 27.81 41.97
CA GLY A 62 113.65 29.22 41.62
C GLY A 62 112.55 29.59 40.60
N GLN A 63 111.83 28.62 40.02
CA GLN A 63 110.75 28.87 39.06
C GLN A 63 109.42 28.23 39.50
N ILE A 64 108.33 28.94 39.23
CA ILE A 64 106.94 28.56 39.55
C ILE A 64 106.57 27.31 38.73
N PRO A 65 105.97 26.25 39.32
CA PRO A 65 105.55 25.08 38.54
C PRO A 65 104.45 25.45 37.55
N GLU A 66 104.64 25.11 36.26
CA GLU A 66 103.57 25.16 35.27
C GLU A 66 102.50 24.10 35.63
N GLY A 67 101.26 24.56 35.83
CA GLY A 67 100.13 23.67 36.10
C GLY A 67 99.89 22.73 34.91
N GLY A 68 99.75 21.42 35.19
CA GLY A 68 99.46 20.42 34.17
C GLY A 68 98.17 20.71 33.40
N GLN A 69 98.17 20.41 32.10
CA GLN A 69 96.98 20.63 31.26
C GLN A 69 95.83 19.71 31.69
N LYS A 70 94.62 20.29 31.80
CA LYS A 70 93.39 19.55 32.06
C LYS A 70 93.11 18.62 30.87
N GLY A 71 92.83 17.34 31.13
CA GLY A 71 92.44 16.38 30.09
C GLY A 71 91.20 16.83 29.32
N GLU A 72 91.10 16.42 28.05
CA GLU A 72 90.00 16.80 27.18
C GLU A 72 88.66 16.17 27.64
N PRO A 73 87.51 16.85 27.42
CA PRO A 73 86.19 16.27 27.70
C PRO A 73 85.95 14.99 26.88
N GLY A 74 85.41 13.95 27.51
CA GLY A 74 85.01 12.73 26.82
C GLY A 74 83.94 12.97 25.74
N VAL A 75 83.93 12.14 24.70
CA VAL A 75 83.01 12.26 23.57
C VAL A 75 81.58 11.89 24.00
N LYS A 76 80.58 12.70 23.62
CA LYS A 76 79.17 12.44 23.93
C LYS A 76 78.70 11.12 23.29
N GLY A 77 78.02 10.28 24.08
CA GLY A 77 77.45 9.02 23.61
C GLY A 77 76.48 9.19 22.44
N ALA A 78 76.38 8.17 21.58
CA ALA A 78 75.52 8.19 20.41
C ALA A 78 74.02 8.27 20.77
N VAL A 79 73.24 8.98 19.96
CA VAL A 79 71.78 9.12 20.12
C VAL A 79 71.11 7.75 20.02
N GLY A 80 70.18 7.45 20.94
CA GLY A 80 69.42 6.20 20.95
C GLY A 80 68.63 5.98 19.66
N LYS A 81 68.45 4.72 19.25
CA LYS A 81 67.71 4.36 18.03
C LYS A 81 66.21 4.66 18.20
N LEU A 82 65.58 5.19 17.14
CA LEU A 82 64.14 5.43 17.09
C LEU A 82 63.36 4.12 17.35
N GLY A 83 62.35 4.17 18.22
CA GLY A 83 61.48 3.02 18.51
C GLY A 83 60.76 2.50 17.27
N ARG A 84 60.49 1.19 17.21
CA ARG A 84 59.72 0.59 16.11
C ARG A 84 58.28 1.11 16.10
N SER A 85 57.73 1.37 14.92
CA SER A 85 56.32 1.74 14.75
C SER A 85 55.40 0.67 15.35
N GLY A 86 54.32 1.11 16.02
CA GLY A 86 53.32 0.20 16.59
C GLY A 86 52.65 -0.67 15.53
N VAL A 87 52.24 -1.87 15.92
CA VAL A 87 51.54 -2.82 15.03
C VAL A 87 50.16 -2.25 14.69
N ARG A 88 49.78 -2.32 13.41
CA ARG A 88 48.44 -1.91 12.94
C ARG A 88 47.38 -2.77 13.63
N GLY A 89 46.39 -2.15 14.27
CA GLY A 89 45.28 -2.86 14.90
C GLY A 89 44.50 -3.72 13.91
N ASP A 90 44.00 -4.87 14.38
CA ASP A 90 43.24 -5.82 13.58
C ASP A 90 41.94 -5.20 13.04
N LYS A 91 41.50 -5.68 11.86
CA LYS A 91 40.24 -5.24 11.25
C LYS A 91 39.07 -5.73 12.13
N GLY A 92 38.17 -4.82 12.49
CA GLY A 92 36.96 -5.18 13.24
C GLY A 92 36.14 -6.25 12.54
N SER A 93 35.50 -7.13 13.31
CA SER A 93 34.65 -8.20 12.79
C SER A 93 33.47 -7.64 11.97
N PRO A 94 33.00 -8.36 10.93
CA PRO A 94 31.76 -8.00 10.23
C PRO A 94 30.60 -7.85 11.22
N GLY A 95 29.71 -6.87 10.99
CA GLY A 95 28.48 -6.73 11.77
C GLY A 95 27.60 -7.97 11.64
N SER A 96 26.77 -8.22 12.65
CA SER A 96 25.78 -9.30 12.61
C SER A 96 24.81 -9.12 11.46
N GLU A 97 24.38 -10.22 10.83
CA GLU A 97 23.32 -10.22 9.83
C GLU A 97 22.04 -9.57 10.42
N GLY A 98 21.40 -8.69 9.66
CA GLY A 98 20.17 -8.05 10.10
C GLY A 98 19.05 -9.07 10.32
N PRO A 99 18.07 -8.79 11.18
CA PRO A 99 16.93 -9.70 11.34
C PRO A 99 16.22 -9.90 10.00
N ARG A 100 15.76 -11.12 9.75
CA ARG A 100 14.92 -11.44 8.60
C ARG A 100 13.70 -10.50 8.63
N GLY A 101 13.45 -9.79 7.52
CA GLY A 101 12.26 -8.96 7.39
C GLY A 101 10.99 -9.75 7.72
N GLU A 102 10.00 -9.09 8.30
CA GLU A 102 8.73 -9.75 8.62
C GLU A 102 8.13 -10.39 7.36
N PRO A 103 7.46 -11.55 7.49
CA PRO A 103 6.68 -12.11 6.39
C PRO A 103 5.73 -11.02 5.86
N GLY A 104 5.75 -10.77 4.54
CA GLY A 104 4.78 -9.87 3.94
C GLY A 104 3.36 -10.29 4.33
N GLU A 105 2.49 -9.33 4.62
CA GLU A 105 1.08 -9.62 4.92
C GLU A 105 0.55 -10.59 3.88
N SER A 106 -0.02 -11.71 4.34
CA SER A 106 -0.75 -12.62 3.48
C SER A 106 -1.80 -11.78 2.77
N GLY A 107 -1.72 -11.68 1.43
CA GLY A 107 -2.71 -10.96 0.66
C GLY A 107 -4.08 -11.48 1.06
N SER A 108 -4.84 -10.68 1.82
CA SER A 108 -6.25 -10.94 2.02
C SER A 108 -6.79 -11.21 0.62
N ALA A 109 -7.51 -12.30 0.40
CA ALA A 109 -8.30 -12.47 -0.80
C ALA A 109 -9.16 -11.21 -0.93
N GLY A 110 -8.65 -10.21 -1.65
CA GLY A 110 -9.27 -8.91 -1.72
C GLY A 110 -10.62 -9.17 -2.32
N SER A 111 -11.69 -8.73 -1.65
CA SER A 111 -13.00 -8.77 -2.26
C SER A 111 -12.88 -8.03 -3.56
N LEU A 112 -12.79 -8.76 -4.67
CA LEU A 112 -12.72 -8.17 -5.98
C LEU A 112 -13.99 -7.32 -6.10
N PHE A 113 -13.83 -6.03 -6.31
CA PHE A 113 -14.92 -5.09 -6.49
C PHE A 113 -15.54 -5.30 -7.88
N HIS A 114 -16.00 -6.52 -8.12
CA HIS A 114 -16.64 -6.98 -9.33
C HIS A 114 -18.02 -7.47 -8.93
N SER A 115 -19.05 -6.98 -9.59
CA SER A 115 -20.40 -7.51 -9.44
C SER A 115 -20.89 -7.79 -10.84
N ALA A 116 -21.38 -9.00 -11.05
CA ALA A 116 -21.92 -9.42 -12.33
C ALA A 116 -22.89 -10.59 -12.10
N PHE A 117 -24.05 -10.52 -12.72
CA PHE A 117 -25.01 -11.60 -12.79
C PHE A 117 -25.62 -11.70 -14.19
N SER A 118 -26.02 -12.91 -14.54
CA SER A 118 -26.85 -13.24 -15.68
C SER A 118 -27.78 -14.37 -15.26
N VAL A 119 -29.08 -14.11 -15.32
CA VAL A 119 -30.13 -15.01 -14.86
C VAL A 119 -31.18 -15.19 -15.93
N ALA A 120 -31.75 -16.37 -15.99
CA ALA A 120 -32.75 -16.78 -16.95
C ALA A 120 -34.08 -17.09 -16.26
N ARG A 121 -35.15 -16.85 -16.99
CA ARG A 121 -36.50 -17.18 -16.56
C ARG A 121 -36.72 -18.69 -16.66
N GLY A 122 -36.85 -19.35 -15.51
CA GLY A 122 -36.92 -20.82 -15.44
C GLY A 122 -38.33 -21.41 -15.48
N THR A 123 -39.39 -20.60 -15.56
CA THR A 123 -40.78 -21.09 -15.62
C THR A 123 -41.41 -20.83 -16.99
N ALA A 124 -42.42 -21.61 -17.34
CA ALA A 124 -43.19 -21.45 -18.58
C ALA A 124 -44.34 -20.45 -18.44
N SER A 125 -44.91 -20.32 -17.24
CA SER A 125 -46.01 -19.39 -16.98
C SER A 125 -45.58 -17.94 -17.10
N PRO A 126 -46.42 -17.02 -17.61
CA PRO A 126 -46.12 -15.58 -17.62
C PRO A 126 -45.85 -15.03 -16.21
N PRO A 127 -45.04 -13.97 -16.05
CA PRO A 127 -44.89 -13.27 -14.77
C PRO A 127 -46.20 -12.61 -14.33
N GLU A 128 -46.37 -12.41 -13.03
CA GLU A 128 -47.51 -11.69 -12.47
C GLU A 128 -47.46 -10.19 -12.82
N LYS A 129 -48.62 -9.59 -13.11
CA LYS A 129 -48.74 -8.17 -13.46
C LYS A 129 -48.35 -7.28 -12.28
N ALA A 130 -47.74 -6.13 -12.56
CA ALA A 130 -47.32 -5.14 -11.55
C ALA A 130 -46.46 -5.74 -10.41
N SER A 131 -45.66 -6.77 -10.71
CA SER A 131 -44.84 -7.47 -9.72
C SER A 131 -43.40 -7.71 -10.22
N PRO A 132 -42.41 -7.84 -9.30
CA PRO A 132 -41.06 -8.20 -9.67
C PRO A 132 -40.99 -9.53 -10.41
N ILE A 133 -40.32 -9.53 -11.56
CA ILE A 133 -40.14 -10.72 -12.38
C ILE A 133 -39.02 -11.57 -11.77
N ARG A 134 -39.36 -12.83 -11.47
CA ARG A 134 -38.41 -13.80 -10.93
C ARG A 134 -37.69 -14.54 -12.04
N PHE A 135 -36.36 -14.40 -12.06
CA PHE A 135 -35.47 -15.20 -12.89
C PHE A 135 -34.83 -16.28 -12.02
N THR A 136 -35.37 -17.50 -12.12
CA THR A 136 -35.06 -18.59 -11.19
C THR A 136 -33.85 -19.43 -11.58
N SER A 137 -33.38 -19.33 -12.83
CA SER A 137 -32.23 -20.09 -13.32
C SER A 137 -30.99 -19.20 -13.36
N VAL A 138 -29.97 -19.53 -12.57
CA VAL A 138 -28.71 -18.77 -12.55
C VAL A 138 -27.79 -19.28 -13.64
N ILE A 139 -27.32 -18.38 -14.52
CA ILE A 139 -26.25 -18.67 -15.49
C ILE A 139 -24.91 -18.27 -14.84
N THR A 140 -24.84 -17.02 -14.37
CA THR A 140 -23.70 -16.47 -13.64
C THR A 140 -24.22 -15.60 -12.52
N ASP A 141 -23.64 -15.70 -11.33
CA ASP A 141 -23.79 -14.70 -10.27
C ASP A 141 -22.52 -14.72 -9.44
N VAL A 142 -21.53 -13.91 -9.87
CA VAL A 142 -20.16 -13.94 -9.34
C VAL A 142 -20.14 -13.77 -7.83
N ASN A 143 -21.09 -12.99 -7.34
CA ASN A 143 -21.02 -12.42 -6.02
C ASN A 143 -22.27 -12.75 -5.18
N LYS A 144 -23.29 -13.40 -5.76
CA LYS A 144 -24.60 -13.66 -5.13
C LYS A 144 -25.35 -12.36 -4.82
N ASP A 145 -25.24 -11.40 -5.73
CA ASP A 145 -25.93 -10.11 -5.61
C ASP A 145 -27.38 -10.20 -6.10
N TYR A 146 -27.73 -11.21 -6.89
CA TYR A 146 -29.08 -11.42 -7.39
C TYR A 146 -29.82 -12.47 -6.56
N ASN A 147 -31.00 -12.12 -6.06
CA ASN A 147 -31.86 -13.02 -5.31
C ASN A 147 -32.95 -13.60 -6.23
N THR A 148 -32.91 -14.91 -6.49
CA THR A 148 -33.85 -15.63 -7.36
C THR A 148 -35.23 -15.86 -6.72
N GLU A 149 -35.32 -15.74 -5.39
CA GLU A 149 -36.59 -15.82 -4.65
C GLU A 149 -37.41 -14.54 -4.81
N THR A 150 -36.74 -13.39 -4.82
CA THR A 150 -37.41 -12.08 -4.90
C THR A 150 -37.38 -11.46 -6.30
N GLY A 151 -36.49 -11.92 -7.18
CA GLY A 151 -36.27 -11.36 -8.52
C GLY A 151 -35.43 -10.09 -8.54
N ARG A 152 -34.73 -9.77 -7.43
CA ARG A 152 -34.08 -8.48 -7.20
C ARG A 152 -32.56 -8.61 -7.13
N PHE A 153 -31.87 -7.69 -7.78
CA PHE A 153 -30.45 -7.43 -7.57
C PHE A 153 -30.27 -6.47 -6.39
N ARG A 154 -29.37 -6.77 -5.45
CA ARG A 154 -29.00 -5.88 -4.35
C ARG A 154 -27.56 -5.40 -4.48
N CYS A 155 -27.39 -4.09 -4.55
CA CYS A 155 -26.07 -3.48 -4.68
C CYS A 155 -25.25 -3.63 -3.39
N ARG A 156 -24.15 -4.40 -3.42
CA ARG A 156 -23.16 -4.41 -2.33
C ARG A 156 -22.01 -3.45 -2.56
N VAL A 157 -21.61 -3.22 -3.80
CA VAL A 157 -20.52 -2.32 -4.18
C VAL A 157 -21.09 -1.09 -4.87
N PRO A 158 -21.04 0.11 -4.25
CA PRO A 158 -21.49 1.34 -4.89
C PRO A 158 -20.74 1.62 -6.19
N GLY A 159 -21.47 2.03 -7.22
CA GLY A 159 -20.89 2.27 -8.53
C GLY A 159 -21.92 2.44 -9.64
N THR A 160 -21.43 2.63 -10.86
CA THR A 160 -22.28 2.63 -12.05
C THR A 160 -22.42 1.22 -12.57
N TYR A 161 -23.66 0.74 -12.61
CA TYR A 161 -24.02 -0.56 -13.15
C TYR A 161 -24.65 -0.39 -14.53
N TYR A 162 -24.41 -1.36 -15.40
CA TYR A 162 -25.17 -1.52 -16.62
C TYR A 162 -26.06 -2.75 -16.49
N PHE A 163 -27.36 -2.55 -16.68
CA PHE A 163 -28.37 -3.59 -16.66
C PHE A 163 -28.92 -3.77 -18.07
N VAL A 164 -29.15 -5.01 -18.47
CA VAL A 164 -29.69 -5.36 -19.78
C VAL A 164 -30.57 -6.60 -19.67
N TYR A 165 -31.65 -6.62 -20.43
CA TYR A 165 -32.50 -7.80 -20.57
C TYR A 165 -32.73 -8.12 -22.04
N HIS A 166 -33.01 -9.40 -22.29
CA HIS A 166 -33.53 -9.92 -23.54
C HIS A 166 -34.72 -10.81 -23.19
N ALA A 167 -35.94 -10.41 -23.53
CA ALA A 167 -37.17 -11.05 -23.12
C ALA A 167 -37.88 -11.61 -24.35
N SER A 168 -38.05 -12.94 -24.38
CA SER A 168 -38.93 -13.58 -25.36
C SER A 168 -40.39 -13.31 -24.99
N SER A 169 -41.22 -12.96 -25.97
CA SER A 169 -42.66 -12.74 -25.76
C SER A 169 -43.48 -13.26 -26.94
N GLU A 170 -44.72 -13.66 -26.66
CA GLU A 170 -45.72 -14.05 -27.66
C GLU A 170 -46.95 -13.14 -27.64
N GLU A 171 -47.10 -12.38 -26.56
CA GLU A 171 -48.10 -11.33 -26.41
C GLU A 171 -47.41 -9.99 -26.09
N ARG A 172 -48.24 -8.94 -25.92
CA ARG A 172 -47.78 -7.60 -25.50
C ARG A 172 -46.97 -7.70 -24.21
N LEU A 173 -45.81 -7.05 -24.21
CA LEU A 173 -44.92 -7.05 -23.07
C LEU A 173 -44.40 -5.64 -22.83
N CYS A 174 -44.52 -5.17 -21.59
CA CYS A 174 -43.80 -3.99 -21.13
C CYS A 174 -42.99 -4.34 -19.89
N LEU A 175 -41.72 -3.96 -19.90
CA LEU A 175 -40.78 -4.17 -18.81
C LEU A 175 -40.29 -2.84 -18.27
N VAL A 176 -40.39 -2.70 -16.95
CA VAL A 176 -40.02 -1.49 -16.22
C VAL A 176 -38.82 -1.80 -15.34
N PHE A 177 -37.75 -1.04 -15.51
CA PHE A 177 -36.65 -1.02 -14.56
C PHE A 177 -37.06 -0.25 -13.30
N LYS A 178 -36.95 -0.91 -12.15
CA LYS A 178 -37.23 -0.33 -10.84
C LYS A 178 -35.95 -0.16 -10.04
N LEU A 179 -35.86 0.93 -9.29
CA LEU A 179 -34.82 1.21 -8.29
C LEU A 179 -35.49 1.63 -6.99
N ASP A 180 -35.39 0.80 -5.95
CA ASP A 180 -36.04 1.03 -4.64
C ASP A 180 -37.52 1.45 -4.77
N GLY A 181 -38.22 0.91 -5.77
CA GLY A 181 -39.65 1.16 -6.05
C GLY A 181 -39.91 2.25 -7.09
N THR A 182 -38.92 3.09 -7.36
CA THR A 182 -39.00 4.15 -8.38
C THR A 182 -38.80 3.56 -9.78
N SER A 183 -39.68 3.88 -10.72
CA SER A 183 -39.52 3.52 -12.13
C SER A 183 -38.43 4.37 -12.78
N LEU A 184 -37.39 3.74 -13.31
CA LEU A 184 -36.30 4.43 -14.03
C LEU A 184 -36.57 4.53 -15.53
N ALA A 185 -36.94 3.41 -16.16
CA ALA A 185 -37.21 3.33 -17.59
C ALA A 185 -38.23 2.22 -17.87
N SER A 186 -39.04 2.40 -18.90
CA SER A 186 -40.02 1.41 -19.38
C SER A 186 -39.81 1.16 -20.86
N PHE A 187 -39.78 -0.11 -21.23
CA PHE A 187 -39.65 -0.55 -22.61
C PHE A 187 -40.84 -1.45 -22.93
N CYS A 188 -41.58 -1.08 -23.97
CA CYS A 188 -42.80 -1.76 -24.37
C CYS A 188 -42.66 -2.27 -25.79
N ASP A 189 -43.03 -3.53 -25.99
CA ASP A 189 -43.13 -4.15 -27.28
C ASP A 189 -44.56 -4.70 -27.45
N LEU A 190 -45.28 -4.11 -28.40
CA LEU A 190 -46.70 -4.33 -28.60
C LEU A 190 -46.89 -5.20 -29.85
N THR A 191 -46.76 -6.51 -29.70
CA THR A 191 -47.07 -7.44 -30.80
C THR A 191 -48.54 -7.33 -31.17
N TYR A 192 -48.81 -7.20 -32.47
CA TYR A 192 -50.14 -7.31 -33.05
C TYR A 192 -50.23 -8.62 -33.85
N GLY A 193 -51.12 -9.52 -33.42
CA GLY A 193 -51.36 -10.81 -34.08
C GLY A 193 -50.55 -11.94 -33.45
N GLY A 194 -51.14 -12.60 -32.44
CA GLY A 194 -50.54 -13.56 -31.51
C GLY A 194 -50.07 -14.89 -32.10
N THR A 195 -49.20 -14.87 -33.10
CA THR A 195 -48.56 -16.09 -33.65
C THR A 195 -47.06 -15.95 -33.91
N LYS A 196 -46.46 -14.75 -33.75
CA LYS A 196 -45.02 -14.56 -33.93
C LYS A 196 -44.35 -14.25 -32.59
N ARG A 197 -43.53 -15.20 -32.14
CA ARG A 197 -42.58 -14.99 -31.04
C ARG A 197 -41.61 -13.87 -31.41
N GLN A 198 -41.38 -12.96 -30.48
CA GLN A 198 -40.42 -11.88 -30.63
C GLN A 198 -39.49 -11.83 -29.42
N VAL A 199 -38.40 -11.06 -29.55
CA VAL A 199 -37.47 -10.80 -28.46
C VAL A 199 -37.36 -9.30 -28.27
N SER A 200 -37.91 -8.80 -27.16
CA SER A 200 -37.74 -7.43 -26.72
C SER A 200 -36.44 -7.29 -25.94
N SER A 201 -35.71 -6.20 -26.13
CA SER A 201 -34.47 -5.92 -25.41
C SER A 201 -34.48 -4.50 -24.87
N GLY A 202 -33.91 -4.31 -23.69
CA GLY A 202 -33.79 -3.00 -23.06
C GLY A 202 -32.61 -2.99 -22.10
N GLY A 203 -32.05 -1.81 -21.89
CA GLY A 203 -30.90 -1.65 -21.00
C GLY A 203 -30.81 -0.25 -20.41
N LEU A 204 -30.13 -0.15 -19.28
CA LEU A 204 -30.00 1.07 -18.51
C LEU A 204 -28.66 1.09 -17.75
N ALA A 205 -27.90 2.16 -17.94
CA ALA A 205 -26.78 2.49 -17.05
C ALA A 205 -27.30 3.37 -15.91
N THR A 206 -27.03 3.00 -14.65
CA THR A 206 -27.42 3.79 -13.49
C THR A 206 -26.41 3.68 -12.36
N TYR A 207 -26.29 4.72 -11.55
CA TYR A 207 -25.48 4.71 -10.34
C TYR A 207 -26.28 4.15 -9.17
N LEU A 208 -25.69 3.18 -8.46
CA LEU A 208 -26.28 2.56 -7.27
C LEU A 208 -25.45 2.88 -6.03
N LYS A 209 -26.14 3.21 -4.95
CA LYS A 209 -25.59 3.21 -3.59
C LYS A 209 -25.69 1.80 -3.00
N LYS A 210 -24.93 1.58 -1.93
CA LYS A 210 -24.99 0.33 -1.15
C LYS A 210 -26.43 0.07 -0.70
N ASP A 211 -26.82 -1.20 -0.74
CA ASP A 211 -28.09 -1.76 -0.29
C ASP A 211 -29.32 -1.38 -1.14
N GLN A 212 -29.16 -0.57 -2.19
CA GLN A 212 -30.24 -0.31 -3.15
C GLN A 212 -30.52 -1.54 -4.00
N GLU A 213 -31.79 -1.70 -4.37
CA GLU A 213 -32.26 -2.84 -5.15
C GLU A 213 -32.76 -2.45 -6.53
N VAL A 214 -32.40 -3.26 -7.54
CA VAL A 214 -32.86 -3.13 -8.92
C VAL A 214 -33.59 -4.40 -9.35
N TRP A 215 -34.72 -4.23 -10.03
CA TRP A 215 -35.45 -5.36 -10.63
C TRP A 215 -36.20 -4.94 -11.89
N LEU A 216 -36.69 -5.94 -12.60
CA LEU A 216 -37.64 -5.78 -13.70
C LEU A 216 -39.05 -6.11 -13.21
N GLU A 217 -40.00 -5.30 -13.63
CA GLU A 217 -41.42 -5.44 -13.30
C GLU A 217 -42.24 -5.34 -14.58
N THR A 218 -43.28 -6.15 -14.72
CA THR A 218 -44.28 -5.97 -15.79
C THR A 218 -45.33 -4.95 -15.38
N ASN A 219 -45.92 -4.24 -16.33
CA ASN A 219 -47.17 -3.52 -16.09
C ASN A 219 -48.39 -4.44 -16.37
N ASP A 220 -49.46 -3.90 -16.94
CA ASP A 220 -50.64 -4.67 -17.39
C ASP A 220 -50.35 -5.67 -18.53
N TYR A 221 -49.23 -5.49 -19.24
CA TYR A 221 -48.75 -6.31 -20.34
C TYR A 221 -47.57 -7.19 -19.89
N ASN A 222 -47.85 -8.48 -19.71
CA ASN A 222 -46.95 -9.45 -19.07
C ASN A 222 -46.63 -10.67 -19.95
N GLY A 223 -46.72 -10.55 -21.29
CA GLY A 223 -46.55 -11.65 -22.26
C GLY A 223 -45.16 -12.30 -22.36
N MET A 224 -44.33 -12.20 -21.33
CA MET A 224 -42.98 -12.74 -21.27
C MET A 224 -42.99 -14.26 -21.09
N THR A 225 -42.22 -14.97 -21.91
CA THR A 225 -42.09 -16.43 -21.87
C THR A 225 -40.72 -16.87 -21.34
N GLY A 226 -40.61 -18.15 -20.99
CA GLY A 226 -39.39 -18.81 -20.51
C GLY A 226 -39.22 -20.21 -21.09
N LYS A 227 -38.56 -21.12 -20.36
CA LYS A 227 -38.38 -22.51 -20.80
C LYS A 227 -39.72 -23.26 -20.93
N PRO A 228 -39.86 -24.19 -21.91
CA PRO A 228 -38.84 -24.60 -22.90
C PRO A 228 -38.81 -23.75 -24.18
N GLU A 229 -39.71 -22.77 -24.31
CA GLU A 229 -40.06 -22.16 -25.59
C GLU A 229 -39.35 -20.85 -25.91
N GLY A 230 -38.65 -20.23 -24.97
CA GLY A 230 -37.83 -19.05 -25.22
C GLY A 230 -36.94 -18.71 -24.03
N ASN A 231 -35.71 -18.29 -24.29
CA ASN A 231 -34.84 -17.81 -23.22
C ASN A 231 -35.13 -16.33 -22.98
N SER A 232 -35.62 -16.02 -21.79
CA SER A 232 -35.70 -14.66 -21.28
C SER A 232 -34.63 -14.46 -20.22
N LEU A 233 -33.77 -13.45 -20.44
CA LEU A 233 -32.56 -13.19 -19.68
C LEU A 233 -32.59 -11.81 -19.05
N PHE A 234 -32.00 -11.70 -17.87
CA PHE A 234 -31.69 -10.44 -17.22
C PHE A 234 -30.25 -10.48 -16.70
N SER A 235 -29.46 -9.49 -17.08
CA SER A 235 -28.05 -9.40 -16.71
C SER A 235 -27.72 -8.01 -16.18
N GLY A 236 -26.73 -7.96 -15.31
CA GLY A 236 -26.19 -6.69 -14.84
C GLY A 236 -24.77 -6.86 -14.37
N PHE A 237 -23.96 -5.83 -14.58
CA PHE A 237 -22.59 -5.80 -14.10
C PHE A 237 -22.16 -4.41 -13.68
N LEU A 238 -21.24 -4.36 -12.72
CA LEU A 238 -20.56 -3.16 -12.29
C LEU A 238 -19.60 -2.71 -13.40
N SER A 239 -19.91 -1.57 -14.01
CA SER A 239 -19.09 -0.99 -15.08
C SER A 239 -17.99 -0.09 -14.51
N THR A 240 -18.37 0.83 -13.62
CA THR A 240 -17.47 1.88 -13.10
C THR A 240 -17.55 1.96 -11.59
N LEU A 241 -16.40 1.96 -10.93
CA LEU A 241 -16.30 2.28 -9.51
C LEU A 241 -16.26 3.78 -9.30
N THR A 242 -17.18 4.30 -8.51
CA THR A 242 -17.32 5.73 -8.26
C THR A 242 -17.47 5.99 -6.76
N ASN A 243 -16.81 7.05 -6.27
CA ASN A 243 -16.91 7.53 -4.88
C ASN A 243 -16.41 6.56 -3.79
N LEU A 244 -15.38 5.76 -4.07
CA LEU A 244 -14.72 4.96 -3.04
C LEU A 244 -14.20 5.87 -1.92
N LYS A 245 -14.60 5.58 -0.67
CA LYS A 245 -14.12 6.24 0.55
C LYS A 245 -13.45 5.21 1.43
N GLY A 246 -12.31 5.56 2.03
CA GLY A 246 -11.57 4.68 2.95
C GLY A 246 -10.45 3.87 2.28
N THR A 247 -9.98 2.83 2.97
CA THR A 247 -8.87 1.99 2.50
C THR A 247 -9.40 0.77 1.76
N VAL A 248 -8.96 0.58 0.52
CA VAL A 248 -9.22 -0.59 -0.31
C VAL A 248 -7.93 -1.40 -0.39
N SER A 249 -7.91 -2.59 0.23
CA SER A 249 -6.70 -3.42 0.32
C SER A 249 -6.25 -3.97 -1.03
N SER A 250 -7.17 -4.37 -1.91
CA SER A 250 -6.84 -4.85 -3.25
C SER A 250 -7.99 -4.69 -4.24
N LEU A 251 -7.66 -4.36 -5.48
CA LEU A 251 -8.58 -4.20 -6.59
C LEU A 251 -7.92 -4.79 -7.86
N ALA A 252 -8.29 -6.01 -8.27
CA ALA A 252 -7.57 -6.66 -9.36
C ALA A 252 -7.85 -6.06 -10.75
N SER A 253 -9.08 -5.63 -11.03
CA SER A 253 -9.38 -4.95 -12.29
C SER A 253 -10.56 -3.99 -12.17
N CYS A 254 -10.55 -2.92 -12.96
CA CYS A 254 -11.68 -2.01 -13.12
C CYS A 254 -11.66 -1.40 -14.53
N SER A 255 -12.81 -1.04 -15.10
CA SER A 255 -12.82 -0.29 -16.36
C SER A 255 -12.51 1.20 -16.11
N THR A 256 -13.21 1.80 -15.14
CA THR A 256 -13.09 3.22 -14.81
C THR A 256 -13.23 3.43 -13.31
N LEU A 257 -12.29 4.16 -12.72
CA LEU A 257 -12.28 4.55 -11.31
C LEU A 257 -12.38 6.08 -11.19
N THR A 258 -13.43 6.59 -10.52
CA THR A 258 -13.57 8.04 -10.32
C THR A 258 -13.85 8.46 -8.88
N ASN A 259 -13.40 9.66 -8.51
CA ASN A 259 -13.71 10.34 -7.24
C ASN A 259 -13.24 9.58 -5.98
N LEU A 260 -12.09 8.90 -6.04
CA LEU A 260 -11.50 8.24 -4.87
C LEU A 260 -11.15 9.25 -3.76
N LYS A 261 -11.63 9.01 -2.54
CA LYS A 261 -11.25 9.72 -1.30
C LYS A 261 -10.75 8.70 -0.27
N GLY A 262 -9.52 8.22 -0.43
CA GLY A 262 -8.93 7.20 0.43
C GLY A 262 -7.73 6.51 -0.21
N THR A 263 -7.33 5.36 0.34
CA THR A 263 -6.12 4.64 -0.10
C THR A 263 -6.50 3.36 -0.84
N VAL A 264 -5.92 3.09 -2.01
CA VAL A 264 -6.00 1.78 -2.67
C VAL A 264 -4.62 1.14 -2.60
N SER A 265 -4.48 0.11 -1.76
CA SER A 265 -3.18 -0.51 -1.43
C SER A 265 -2.62 -1.39 -2.56
N SER A 266 -3.49 -1.96 -3.39
CA SER A 266 -3.10 -2.76 -4.56
C SER A 266 -4.14 -2.59 -5.66
N LEU A 267 -3.74 -2.11 -6.84
CA LEU A 267 -4.59 -1.98 -8.01
C LEU A 267 -3.91 -2.62 -9.22
N ALA A 268 -4.42 -3.76 -9.68
CA ALA A 268 -3.75 -4.51 -10.74
C ALA A 268 -3.95 -3.86 -12.13
N SER A 269 -5.19 -3.75 -12.61
CA SER A 269 -5.49 -3.02 -13.85
C SER A 269 -6.66 -2.05 -13.70
N CYS A 270 -6.55 -0.87 -14.29
CA CYS A 270 -7.69 0.04 -14.42
C CYS A 270 -7.55 0.89 -15.67
N SER A 271 -8.47 0.84 -16.64
CA SER A 271 -8.31 1.59 -17.89
C SER A 271 -8.32 3.10 -17.64
N THR A 272 -9.34 3.62 -16.96
CA THR A 272 -9.49 5.06 -16.75
C THR A 272 -9.49 5.43 -15.27
N ARG A 273 -8.74 6.47 -14.89
CA ARG A 273 -8.68 7.01 -13.53
C ARG A 273 -8.93 8.52 -13.53
N THR A 274 -9.91 9.00 -12.77
CA THR A 274 -10.28 10.44 -12.74
C THR A 274 -10.58 10.94 -11.32
N ASN A 275 -10.19 12.17 -10.98
CA ASN A 275 -10.55 12.83 -9.69
C ASN A 275 -10.08 12.09 -8.43
N LEU A 276 -8.84 11.59 -8.41
CA LEU A 276 -8.28 10.90 -7.23
C LEU A 276 -7.79 11.91 -6.18
N LYS A 277 -8.31 11.84 -4.95
CA LYS A 277 -7.93 12.67 -3.79
C LYS A 277 -7.26 11.86 -2.66
N GLY A 278 -6.59 10.76 -2.98
CA GLY A 278 -5.95 9.89 -1.99
C GLY A 278 -4.77 9.10 -2.58
N THR A 279 -4.31 8.06 -1.87
CA THR A 279 -3.09 7.33 -2.25
C THR A 279 -3.41 6.06 -3.03
N VAL A 280 -2.77 5.83 -4.17
CA VAL A 280 -2.87 4.57 -4.91
C VAL A 280 -1.48 3.96 -5.05
N THR A 281 -1.24 2.83 -4.42
CA THR A 281 -0.01 2.05 -4.58
C THR A 281 -0.16 1.07 -5.75
N PRO A 282 0.82 1.01 -6.68
CA PRO A 282 0.66 0.39 -7.99
C PRO A 282 0.93 -1.12 -7.98
N LEU A 283 0.33 -1.84 -8.95
CA LEU A 283 0.93 -3.02 -9.62
C LEU A 283 0.12 -3.48 -10.87
N ALA A 284 0.17 -2.75 -12.00
CA ALA A 284 0.40 -3.34 -13.35
C ALA A 284 0.09 -2.39 -14.54
N SER A 285 -1.07 -1.72 -14.68
CA SER A 285 -1.33 -0.86 -15.87
C SER A 285 -2.55 0.09 -15.78
N CYS A 286 -2.53 1.21 -16.54
CA CYS A 286 -3.68 2.11 -16.75
C CYS A 286 -3.55 2.91 -18.06
N SER A 287 -4.65 3.14 -18.79
CA SER A 287 -4.64 3.81 -20.11
C SER A 287 -4.86 5.32 -20.04
N THR A 288 -5.59 5.84 -19.04
CA THR A 288 -5.90 7.29 -18.98
C THR A 288 -5.98 7.80 -17.55
N LEU A 289 -5.30 8.91 -17.26
CA LEU A 289 -5.27 9.59 -15.95
C LEU A 289 -5.67 11.06 -16.09
N THR A 290 -6.66 11.51 -15.32
CA THR A 290 -7.11 12.93 -15.34
C THR A 290 -7.43 13.45 -13.94
N ASN A 291 -7.19 14.75 -13.69
CA ASN A 291 -7.60 15.48 -12.48
C ASN A 291 -7.12 14.88 -11.14
N LEU A 292 -5.80 14.73 -10.97
CA LEU A 292 -5.21 14.19 -9.74
C LEU A 292 -5.00 15.26 -8.66
N LYS A 293 -5.39 14.95 -7.42
CA LYS A 293 -5.13 15.75 -6.21
C LYS A 293 -4.60 14.87 -5.05
N GLY A 294 -3.92 13.76 -5.35
CA GLY A 294 -3.41 12.78 -4.37
C GLY A 294 -2.07 12.16 -4.78
N THR A 295 -1.51 11.27 -3.96
CA THR A 295 -0.22 10.59 -4.21
C THR A 295 -0.41 9.30 -5.02
N VAL A 296 0.28 9.18 -6.15
CA VAL A 296 0.32 7.94 -6.96
C VAL A 296 1.75 7.46 -6.97
N SER A 297 2.03 6.26 -6.45
CA SER A 297 3.38 5.67 -6.55
C SER A 297 3.65 5.22 -8.00
N PRO A 298 4.91 5.05 -8.42
CA PRO A 298 5.30 5.08 -9.83
C PRO A 298 4.53 4.07 -10.68
N LEU A 299 3.92 4.57 -11.75
CA LEU A 299 3.15 3.78 -12.72
C LEU A 299 4.09 3.12 -13.73
N ALA A 300 3.86 1.85 -14.05
CA ALA A 300 4.65 1.14 -15.07
C ALA A 300 4.37 1.61 -16.52
N SER A 301 3.19 2.18 -16.79
CA SER A 301 2.84 2.78 -18.09
C SER A 301 1.49 3.50 -18.01
N CYS A 302 1.45 4.82 -18.13
CA CYS A 302 0.20 5.58 -18.33
C CYS A 302 0.43 6.77 -19.25
N ASP A 303 -0.51 7.02 -20.16
CA ASP A 303 -0.55 8.25 -20.94
C ASP A 303 -1.09 9.39 -20.06
N TYR A 304 -0.29 10.46 -19.92
CA TYR A 304 -0.71 11.70 -19.30
C TYR A 304 -1.31 12.60 -20.39
N PRO A 305 -2.57 13.06 -20.25
CA PRO A 305 -3.06 14.15 -21.08
C PRO A 305 -2.27 15.42 -20.71
N HIS A 306 -1.64 16.02 -21.72
CA HIS A 306 -1.01 17.34 -21.65
C HIS A 306 -2.02 18.44 -21.31
#